data_AF-A0A9P5YQL3-F1
#
_entry.id   AF-A0A9P5YQL3-F1
#
_cell.length_a   1.000
_cell.length_b   1.000
_cell.length_c   1.000
_cell.angle_alpha   90.00
_cell.angle_beta   90.00
_cell.angle_gamma   90.00
#
_symmetry.space_group_name_H-M   'P 1'
#
loop_
_entity.id
_entity.type
_entity.pdbx_description
1 polymer ?
#
loop_
_entity_poly.entity_id
_entity_poly.type
_entity_poly.pdbx_seq_one_letter_code
_entity_poly.pdbx_strand_id
1 'polypeptide(L)'
;MRRHQIVEHSCFGSFADSGSMYKGEFNAAFEERCWSDKARTCVKFRADLVKPIERFVEMCELDPKVTTAREMDELNPIFECRTCSSVEKGRLTMTWARAIPHPCAQRQKSIKTKTFVLLDEHESSQVRFGMALEENRAIRKACRIMCPNCKYRVSGHDKYLQHMREEHGVLEVPDLLDLDYHYTPSDDTTTPLYRFFPSAR
;
A
#
# COMPACT_ATOMS: atom_id res chain seq x y z
N MET A 1 32.81 -3.04 -9.70
CA MET A 1 31.61 -2.18 -9.53
C MET A 1 30.38 -3.07 -9.55
N ARG A 2 29.64 -3.19 -8.44
CA ARG A 2 28.37 -3.95 -8.37
C ARG A 2 27.22 -2.98 -8.62
N ARG A 3 26.38 -3.25 -9.62
CA ARG A 3 25.14 -2.51 -9.89
C ARG A 3 24.04 -3.10 -9.00
N HIS A 4 23.46 -2.31 -8.11
CA HIS A 4 22.28 -2.73 -7.36
C HIS A 4 21.06 -2.67 -8.30
N GLN A 5 20.28 -3.75 -8.32
CA GLN A 5 19.12 -3.92 -9.20
C GLN A 5 17.84 -3.84 -8.37
N ILE A 6 16.87 -3.08 -8.85
CA ILE A 6 15.55 -2.98 -8.23
C ILE A 6 14.68 -4.07 -8.83
N VAL A 7 14.16 -4.92 -7.95
CA VAL A 7 13.45 -6.15 -8.27
C VAL A 7 11.99 -5.96 -7.89
N GLU A 8 11.09 -6.11 -8.86
CA GLU A 8 9.65 -6.10 -8.64
C GLU A 8 9.07 -7.50 -8.91
N HIS A 9 8.09 -7.89 -8.11
CA HIS A 9 7.48 -9.22 -8.14
C HIS A 9 6.09 -9.16 -8.79
N SER A 10 5.85 -9.97 -9.82
CA SER A 10 4.53 -10.14 -10.44
C SER A 10 4.12 -11.62 -10.47
N CYS A 11 2.97 -11.97 -9.89
CA CYS A 11 2.37 -13.29 -10.00
C CYS A 11 1.59 -13.40 -11.31
N PHE A 12 1.87 -14.41 -12.15
CA PHE A 12 1.12 -14.66 -13.38
C PHE A 12 0.06 -15.74 -13.14
N GLY A 13 -1.21 -15.35 -13.04
CA GLY A 13 -2.35 -16.26 -13.09
C GLY A 13 -3.08 -16.10 -14.42
N SER A 14 -3.18 -17.16 -15.24
CA SER A 14 -4.02 -17.12 -16.44
C SER A 14 -5.49 -17.21 -16.02
N PHE A 15 -6.23 -16.09 -16.10
CA PHE A 15 -7.68 -16.10 -15.96
C PHE A 15 -8.35 -15.91 -17.31
N ALA A 16 -9.23 -16.86 -17.64
CA ALA A 16 -10.17 -16.74 -18.73
C ALA A 16 -11.16 -15.61 -18.45
N ASP A 17 -11.57 -14.99 -19.55
CA ASP A 17 -12.37 -13.78 -19.67
C ASP A 17 -13.71 -13.86 -18.90
N SER A 18 -13.86 -13.06 -17.84
CA SER A 18 -15.17 -12.60 -17.37
C SER A 18 -14.99 -11.28 -16.61
N GLY A 19 -15.62 -10.23 -17.12
CA GLY A 19 -15.43 -8.85 -16.69
C GLY A 19 -15.77 -8.62 -15.22
N SER A 20 -14.73 -8.47 -14.40
CA SER A 20 -14.71 -7.75 -13.12
C SER A 20 -13.29 -7.90 -12.55
N MET A 21 -12.86 -6.94 -11.73
CA MET A 21 -11.77 -7.12 -10.76
C MET A 21 -10.33 -6.88 -11.27
N TYR A 22 -9.83 -5.65 -11.07
CA TYR A 22 -8.40 -5.43 -10.85
C TYR A 22 -8.17 -5.38 -9.34
N LYS A 23 -7.84 -6.53 -8.77
CA LYS A 23 -7.34 -6.72 -7.40
C LYS A 23 -6.03 -7.52 -7.49
N GLY A 24 -5.02 -7.06 -6.76
CA GLY A 24 -3.81 -7.81 -6.42
C GLY A 24 -2.76 -7.96 -7.51
N GLU A 25 -1.87 -6.96 -7.67
CA GLU A 25 -0.57 -7.21 -8.33
C GLU A 25 0.63 -6.43 -7.75
N PHE A 26 0.52 -5.65 -6.66
CA PHE A 26 1.64 -4.76 -6.31
C PHE A 26 2.48 -5.12 -5.07
N ASN A 27 2.04 -5.99 -4.15
CA ASN A 27 2.78 -6.20 -2.88
C ASN A 27 3.11 -7.67 -2.59
N ALA A 28 4.09 -8.19 -3.31
CA ALA A 28 4.84 -9.38 -2.90
C ALA A 28 6.36 -9.13 -2.97
N ALA A 29 6.79 -7.91 -2.64
CA ALA A 29 8.17 -7.48 -2.80
C ALA A 29 9.08 -7.73 -1.58
N PHE A 30 8.58 -8.01 -0.36
CA PHE A 30 9.45 -7.99 0.83
C PHE A 30 9.13 -8.98 1.97
N GLU A 31 8.37 -10.07 1.73
CA GLU A 31 8.30 -11.17 2.70
C GLU A 31 9.25 -12.30 2.29
N GLU A 32 10.09 -12.77 3.21
CA GLU A 32 10.88 -14.01 3.09
C GLU A 32 9.95 -15.23 2.95
N ARG A 33 9.36 -15.42 1.77
CA ARG A 33 8.69 -16.67 1.41
C ARG A 33 9.74 -17.65 0.90
N CYS A 34 9.71 -18.89 1.40
CA CYS A 34 10.50 -19.99 0.85
C CYS A 34 10.21 -20.11 -0.65
N TRP A 35 11.25 -19.92 -1.46
CA TRP A 35 11.24 -19.91 -2.92
C TRP A 35 10.72 -21.20 -3.59
N SER A 36 10.41 -22.25 -2.83
CA SER A 36 10.47 -23.62 -3.33
C SER A 36 9.16 -24.28 -3.75
N ASP A 37 7.98 -23.64 -3.70
CA ASP A 37 6.76 -24.37 -4.12
C ASP A 37 5.79 -23.57 -5.02
N LYS A 38 5.82 -23.97 -6.31
CA LYS A 38 4.71 -24.04 -7.29
C LYS A 38 4.30 -22.82 -8.12
N ALA A 39 5.01 -21.70 -8.07
CA ALA A 39 4.98 -20.74 -9.17
C ALA A 39 6.40 -20.21 -9.41
N ARG A 40 6.94 -20.39 -10.62
CA ARG A 40 8.19 -19.73 -11.04
C ARG A 40 7.95 -18.22 -11.04
N THR A 41 8.19 -17.58 -9.91
CA THR A 41 8.19 -16.13 -9.78
C THR A 41 9.45 -15.62 -10.46
N CYS A 42 9.31 -15.27 -11.74
CA CYS A 42 10.38 -14.66 -12.50
C CYS A 42 10.54 -13.21 -12.02
N VAL A 43 11.65 -12.92 -11.34
CA VAL A 43 12.12 -11.56 -11.14
C VAL A 43 12.39 -10.92 -12.50
N LYS A 44 11.63 -9.89 -12.85
CA LYS A 44 11.81 -9.14 -14.09
C LYS A 44 12.42 -7.79 -13.79
N PHE A 45 13.55 -7.50 -14.42
CA PHE A 45 14.14 -6.17 -14.38
C PHE A 45 13.29 -5.21 -15.23
N ARG A 46 12.83 -4.13 -14.59
CA ARG A 46 12.03 -3.06 -15.22
C ARG A 46 12.92 -1.87 -15.56
N ALA A 47 13.58 -1.95 -16.72
CA ALA A 47 14.48 -0.89 -17.19
C ALA A 47 13.76 0.47 -17.36
N ASP A 48 12.45 0.45 -17.60
CA ASP A 48 11.60 1.63 -17.71
C ASP A 48 11.44 2.42 -16.40
N LEU A 49 11.70 1.79 -15.26
CA LEU A 49 11.58 2.42 -13.94
C LEU A 49 12.88 3.07 -13.45
N VAL A 50 14.03 2.81 -14.09
CA VAL A 50 15.33 3.34 -13.62
C VAL A 50 15.32 4.87 -13.56
N LYS A 51 14.91 5.55 -14.64
CA LYS A 51 14.87 7.03 -14.69
C LYS A 51 13.87 7.64 -13.70
N PRO A 52 12.63 7.12 -13.58
CA PRO A 52 11.73 7.54 -12.50
C PRO A 52 12.37 7.43 -11.12
N ILE A 53 13.03 6.31 -10.83
CA ILE A 53 13.67 6.08 -9.52
C ILE A 53 14.78 7.10 -9.27
N GLU A 54 15.68 7.30 -10.24
CA GLU A 54 16.75 8.31 -10.14
C GLU A 54 16.15 9.69 -9.80
N ARG A 55 15.09 10.09 -10.51
CA ARG A 55 14.40 11.36 -10.27
C ARG A 55 13.79 11.45 -8.85
N PHE A 56 13.16 10.38 -8.36
CA PHE A 56 12.56 10.39 -7.02
C PHE A 56 13.61 10.47 -5.92
N VAL A 57 14.77 9.82 -6.11
CA VAL A 57 15.90 9.93 -5.18
C VAL A 57 16.48 11.34 -5.19
N GLU A 58 16.69 11.93 -6.37
CA GLU A 58 17.17 13.30 -6.52
C GLU A 58 16.22 14.33 -5.88
N MET A 59 14.90 14.11 -5.97
CA MET A 59 13.89 14.96 -5.31
C MET A 59 14.01 14.96 -3.79
N CYS A 60 14.58 13.90 -3.20
CA CYS A 60 14.90 13.81 -1.78
C CYS A 60 16.29 14.36 -1.44
N GLU A 61 16.95 15.04 -2.38
CA GLU A 61 18.31 15.59 -2.23
C GLU A 61 19.38 14.51 -1.97
N LEU A 62 19.13 13.29 -2.49
CA LEU A 62 20.02 12.14 -2.37
C LEU A 62 20.68 11.80 -3.72
N ASP A 63 21.81 11.06 -3.70
CA ASP A 63 22.51 10.62 -4.91
C ASP A 63 22.00 9.24 -5.39
N PRO A 64 21.33 9.16 -6.55
CA PRO A 64 20.75 7.92 -7.05
C PRO A 64 21.76 6.81 -7.37
N LYS A 65 23.05 7.11 -7.46
CA LYS A 65 24.09 6.10 -7.70
C LYS A 65 24.46 5.30 -6.46
N VAL A 66 24.22 5.85 -5.28
CA VAL A 66 24.64 5.26 -3.99
C VAL A 66 23.47 5.01 -3.06
N THR A 67 22.38 5.79 -3.17
CA THR A 67 21.20 5.61 -2.34
C THR A 67 20.52 4.27 -2.59
N THR A 68 20.24 3.59 -1.51
CA THR A 68 19.62 2.27 -1.46
C THR A 68 18.11 2.39 -1.25
N ALA A 69 17.37 1.35 -1.65
CA ALA A 69 15.94 1.27 -1.36
C ALA A 69 15.66 1.32 0.15
N ARG A 70 16.51 0.69 0.97
CA ARG A 70 16.38 0.71 2.43
C ARG A 70 16.48 2.14 3.00
N GLU A 71 17.43 2.94 2.51
CA GLU A 71 17.54 4.35 2.92
C GLU A 71 16.28 5.15 2.51
N MET A 72 15.71 4.88 1.33
CA MET A 72 14.45 5.49 0.91
C MET A 72 13.25 5.02 1.76
N ASP A 73 13.22 3.75 2.17
CA ASP A 73 12.21 3.19 3.07
C ASP A 73 12.32 3.79 4.48
N GLU A 74 13.53 3.98 4.99
CA GLU A 74 13.80 4.62 6.28
C GLU A 74 13.42 6.11 6.26
N LEU A 75 13.72 6.82 5.17
CA LEU A 75 13.30 8.21 4.98
C LEU A 75 11.76 8.32 4.85
N ASN A 76 11.14 7.31 4.24
CA ASN A 76 9.71 7.20 3.98
C ASN A 76 9.08 8.50 3.40
N PRO A 77 9.63 9.06 2.30
CA PRO A 77 9.16 10.34 1.78
C PRO A 77 7.77 10.22 1.16
N ILE A 78 6.99 11.29 1.30
CA ILE A 78 5.63 11.39 0.74
C ILE A 78 5.64 12.33 -0.46
N PHE A 79 5.12 11.85 -1.58
CA PHE A 79 5.01 12.61 -2.81
C PHE A 79 3.55 12.93 -3.12
N GLU A 80 3.30 14.15 -3.60
CA GLU A 80 2.03 14.56 -4.21
C GLU A 80 2.14 14.53 -5.73
N CYS A 81 1.22 13.83 -6.39
CA CYS A 81 1.05 13.89 -7.83
C CYS A 81 0.12 15.05 -8.18
N ARG A 82 0.67 16.20 -8.59
CA ARG A 82 -0.10 17.40 -8.96
C ARG A 82 -1.00 17.17 -10.17
N THR A 83 -0.60 16.31 -11.10
CA THR A 83 -1.39 15.98 -12.30
C THR A 83 -2.66 15.17 -11.97
N CYS A 84 -2.64 14.38 -10.90
CA CYS A 84 -3.77 13.54 -10.49
C CYS A 84 -4.55 14.13 -9.30
N SER A 85 -4.07 15.25 -8.77
CA SER A 85 -4.75 16.05 -7.76
C SER A 85 -5.80 16.93 -8.43
N SER A 86 -6.99 17.03 -7.84
CA SER A 86 -8.06 17.89 -8.33
C SER A 86 -8.90 18.41 -7.18
N VAL A 87 -9.65 19.49 -7.38
CA VAL A 87 -10.56 20.04 -6.36
C VAL A 87 -11.60 19.00 -5.93
N GLU A 88 -12.16 18.26 -6.89
CA GLU A 88 -13.20 17.26 -6.65
C GLU A 88 -12.69 16.02 -5.89
N LYS A 89 -11.46 15.60 -6.17
CA LYS A 89 -10.91 14.33 -5.66
C LYS A 89 -9.81 14.54 -4.61
N GLY A 90 -9.51 15.78 -4.24
CA GLY A 90 -8.44 16.11 -3.31
C GLY A 90 -7.03 15.91 -3.88
N ARG A 91 -6.05 16.05 -2.98
CA ARG A 91 -4.62 15.84 -3.27
C ARG A 91 -4.34 14.34 -3.35
N LEU A 92 -3.69 13.89 -4.42
CA LEU A 92 -3.22 12.52 -4.53
C LEU A 92 -1.82 12.42 -3.93
N THR A 93 -1.72 11.83 -2.74
CA THR A 93 -0.46 11.62 -2.02
C THR A 93 -0.13 10.13 -1.93
N MET A 94 1.16 9.81 -1.92
CA MET A 94 1.63 8.43 -1.96
C MET A 94 3.04 8.32 -1.37
N THR A 95 3.37 7.14 -0.84
CA THR A 95 4.74 6.78 -0.48
C THR A 95 5.62 6.66 -1.72
N TRP A 96 6.94 6.72 -1.55
CA TRP A 96 7.91 6.59 -2.65
C TRP A 96 7.73 5.30 -3.47
N ALA A 97 7.48 4.17 -2.78
CA ALA A 97 7.23 2.87 -3.41
C ALA A 97 6.01 2.88 -4.36
N ARG A 98 5.03 3.76 -4.10
CA ARG A 98 3.85 3.96 -4.94
C ARG A 98 4.03 5.05 -5.98
N ALA A 99 4.88 6.03 -5.71
CA ALA A 99 5.21 7.11 -6.62
C ALA A 99 5.96 6.63 -7.87
N ILE A 100 6.91 5.71 -7.71
CA ILE A 100 7.72 5.14 -8.80
C ILE A 100 6.90 4.51 -9.94
N PRO A 101 5.99 3.55 -9.67
CA PRO A 101 5.21 2.90 -10.73
C PRO A 101 4.07 3.78 -11.24
N HIS A 102 3.70 4.85 -10.53
CA HIS A 102 2.50 5.64 -10.82
C HIS A 102 2.47 6.22 -12.25
N PRO A 103 3.57 6.76 -12.81
CA PRO A 103 3.61 7.21 -14.20
C PRO A 103 3.34 6.09 -15.22
N CYS A 104 3.73 4.86 -14.90
CA CYS A 104 3.62 3.71 -15.81
C CYS A 104 2.28 2.97 -15.68
N ALA A 105 1.63 3.03 -14.52
CA ALA A 105 0.39 2.29 -14.24
C ALA A 105 -0.82 2.78 -15.05
N GLN A 106 -0.83 4.04 -15.49
CA GLN A 106 -2.01 4.62 -16.13
C GLN A 106 -1.98 4.43 -17.65
N ARG A 107 -2.69 3.41 -18.14
CA ARG A 107 -2.96 3.17 -19.59
C ARG A 107 -3.76 4.30 -20.28
N GLN A 108 -3.97 5.45 -19.62
CA GLN A 108 -4.75 6.53 -20.22
C GLN A 108 -3.96 7.13 -21.39
N LYS A 109 -4.60 7.11 -22.56
CA LYS A 109 -4.09 7.51 -23.88
C LYS A 109 -3.59 8.96 -23.97
N SER A 110 -3.77 9.78 -22.93
CA SER A 110 -3.22 11.13 -22.87
C SER A 110 -1.87 11.12 -22.15
N ILE A 111 -0.81 11.26 -22.95
CA ILE A 111 0.60 11.39 -22.55
C ILE A 111 0.79 12.72 -21.81
N LYS A 112 0.15 12.89 -20.65
CA LYS A 112 0.48 14.00 -19.76
C LYS A 112 1.56 13.50 -18.81
N THR A 113 2.77 14.00 -19.00
CA THR A 113 3.87 13.84 -18.04
C THR A 113 3.36 14.15 -16.65
N LYS A 114 3.50 13.19 -15.72
CA LYS A 114 3.09 13.37 -14.34
C LYS A 114 4.09 14.28 -13.62
N THR A 115 3.57 15.27 -12.92
CA THR A 115 4.36 16.18 -12.08
C THR A 115 4.20 15.77 -10.63
N PHE A 116 5.34 15.53 -9.97
CA PHE A 116 5.41 15.20 -8.55
C PHE A 116 6.05 16.33 -7.78
N VAL A 117 5.64 16.46 -6.51
CA VAL A 117 6.23 17.36 -5.53
C VAL A 117 6.51 16.54 -4.28
N LEU A 118 7.72 16.67 -3.72
CA LEU A 118 8.05 16.14 -2.40
C LEU A 118 7.36 17.03 -1.36
N LEU A 119 6.59 16.44 -0.45
CA LEU A 119 5.98 17.18 0.65
C LEU A 119 7.02 17.48 1.73
N ASP A 120 6.90 18.63 2.38
CA ASP A 120 7.72 18.92 3.56
C ASP A 120 7.39 17.97 4.73
N GLU A 121 8.21 17.97 5.77
CA GLU A 121 8.06 17.04 6.89
C GLU A 121 6.74 17.24 7.65
N HIS A 122 6.26 18.48 7.77
CA HIS A 122 5.01 18.78 8.48
C HIS A 122 3.80 18.24 7.70
N GLU A 123 3.69 18.50 6.40
CA GLU A 123 2.65 17.93 5.55
C GLU A 123 2.76 16.40 5.45
N SER A 124 3.99 15.89 5.28
CA SER A 124 4.25 14.44 5.21
C SER A 124 3.80 13.72 6.46
N SER A 125 4.06 14.28 7.64
CA SER A 125 3.62 13.73 8.93
C SER A 125 2.09 13.63 9.02
N GLN A 126 1.36 14.67 8.60
CA GLN A 126 -0.12 14.64 8.59
C GLN A 126 -0.66 13.58 7.62
N VAL A 127 -0.06 13.48 6.43
CA VAL A 127 -0.45 12.48 5.45
C VAL A 127 -0.16 11.07 5.99
N ARG A 128 1.03 10.81 6.55
CA ARG A 128 1.41 9.52 7.14
C ARG A 128 0.43 9.08 8.23
N PHE A 129 0.02 9.99 9.11
CA PHE A 129 -1.01 9.71 10.11
C PHE A 129 -2.34 9.28 9.46
N GLY A 130 -2.79 10.01 8.44
CA GLY A 130 -3.99 9.64 7.67
C GLY A 130 -3.86 8.28 6.98
N MET A 131 -2.69 7.98 6.40
CA MET A 131 -2.41 6.69 5.76
C MET A 131 -2.53 5.53 6.74
N ALA A 132 -1.92 5.66 7.93
CA ALA A 132 -1.97 4.66 8.98
C ALA A 132 -3.40 4.46 9.52
N LEU A 133 -4.18 5.54 9.65
CA LEU A 133 -5.57 5.44 10.07
C LEU A 133 -6.42 4.67 9.04
N GLU A 134 -6.22 4.96 7.75
CA GLU A 134 -6.98 4.32 6.69
C GLU A 134 -6.57 2.85 6.49
N GLU A 135 -5.29 2.54 6.65
CA GLU A 135 -4.79 1.16 6.69
C GLU A 135 -5.41 0.38 7.87
N ASN A 136 -5.43 0.96 9.07
CA ASN A 136 -6.09 0.36 10.22
C ASN A 136 -7.59 0.12 9.97
N ARG A 137 -8.29 1.06 9.31
CA ARG A 137 -9.69 0.87 8.91
C ARG A 137 -9.84 -0.25 7.89
N ALA A 138 -8.95 -0.32 6.90
CA ALA A 138 -8.98 -1.37 5.88
C ALA A 138 -8.74 -2.76 6.49
N ILE A 139 -7.77 -2.89 7.40
CA ILE A 139 -7.51 -4.11 8.17
C ILE A 139 -8.76 -4.51 8.95
N ARG A 140 -9.33 -3.59 9.75
CA ARG A 140 -10.56 -3.84 10.53
C ARG A 140 -11.75 -4.28 9.67
N LYS A 141 -11.84 -3.81 8.43
CA LYS A 141 -12.88 -4.19 7.47
C LYS A 141 -12.61 -5.54 6.80
N ALA A 142 -11.34 -5.84 6.51
CA ALA A 142 -10.93 -7.07 5.82
C ALA A 142 -10.80 -8.28 6.76
N CYS A 143 -10.57 -8.05 8.06
CA CYS A 143 -10.43 -9.11 9.04
C CYS A 143 -11.70 -9.96 9.14
N ARG A 144 -11.55 -11.24 8.76
CA ARG A 144 -12.43 -12.30 9.25
C ARG A 144 -12.00 -12.61 10.67
N ILE A 145 -12.72 -12.02 11.61
CA ILE A 145 -12.48 -12.18 13.03
C ILE A 145 -13.05 -13.53 13.46
N MET A 146 -12.25 -14.38 14.09
CA MET A 146 -12.73 -15.59 14.72
C MET A 146 -12.99 -15.31 16.20
N CYS A 147 -14.22 -15.54 16.66
CA CYS A 147 -14.52 -15.43 18.08
C CYS A 147 -13.69 -16.45 18.88
N PRO A 148 -12.94 -16.04 19.92
CA PRO A 148 -12.14 -16.96 20.70
C PRO A 148 -12.99 -17.96 21.50
N ASN A 149 -14.20 -17.55 21.92
CA ASN A 149 -15.09 -18.33 22.78
C ASN A 149 -15.84 -19.44 22.03
N CYS A 150 -16.43 -19.13 20.88
CA CYS A 150 -17.25 -20.10 20.13
C CYS A 150 -16.72 -20.45 18.73
N LYS A 151 -15.57 -19.89 18.33
CA LYS A 151 -14.94 -20.09 17.00
C LYS A 151 -15.79 -19.65 15.81
N TYR A 152 -16.90 -18.93 16.05
CA TYR A 152 -17.71 -18.34 15.00
C TYR A 152 -16.92 -17.27 14.24
N ARG A 153 -17.03 -17.27 12.91
CA ARG A 153 -16.32 -16.32 12.04
C ARG A 153 -17.22 -15.14 11.72
N VAL A 154 -16.76 -13.94 12.08
CA VAL A 154 -17.47 -12.69 11.89
C VAL A 154 -16.69 -11.81 10.91
N SER A 155 -17.39 -11.19 9.97
CA SER A 155 -16.77 -10.27 9.00
C SER A 155 -16.91 -8.84 9.48
N GLY A 156 -15.79 -8.19 9.80
CA GLY A 156 -15.75 -6.81 10.27
C GLY A 156 -15.91 -6.66 11.78
N HIS A 157 -15.24 -5.64 12.30
CA HIS A 157 -15.15 -5.37 13.73
C HIS A 157 -16.50 -5.12 14.42
N ASP A 158 -17.37 -4.28 13.85
CA ASP A 158 -18.63 -3.91 14.50
C ASP A 158 -19.53 -5.12 14.73
N LYS A 159 -19.56 -6.04 13.75
CA LYS A 159 -20.26 -7.31 13.87
C LYS A 159 -19.63 -8.22 14.91
N TYR A 160 -18.31 -8.20 15.05
CA TYR A 160 -17.62 -8.97 16.09
C TYR A 160 -17.98 -8.44 17.48
N LEU A 161 -17.95 -7.12 17.69
CA LEU A 161 -18.37 -6.52 18.96
C LEU A 161 -19.84 -6.83 19.27
N GLN A 162 -20.70 -6.79 18.25
CA GLN A 162 -22.09 -7.19 18.39
C GLN A 162 -22.20 -8.67 18.82
N HIS A 163 -21.50 -9.57 18.14
CA HIS A 163 -21.45 -10.99 18.50
C HIS A 163 -20.95 -11.22 19.93
N MET A 164 -19.91 -10.50 20.37
CA MET A 164 -19.40 -10.59 21.74
C MET A 164 -20.42 -10.14 22.79
N ARG A 165 -21.20 -9.10 22.49
CA ARG A 165 -22.28 -8.65 23.37
C ARG A 165 -23.46 -9.63 23.42
N GLU A 166 -23.92 -10.07 22.25
CA GLU A 166 -25.15 -10.86 22.11
C GLU A 166 -24.96 -12.31 22.55
N GLU A 167 -23.84 -12.94 22.15
CA GLU A 167 -23.61 -14.37 22.39
C GLU A 167 -22.79 -14.66 23.66
N HIS A 168 -21.98 -13.68 24.11
CA HIS A 168 -21.06 -13.88 25.24
C HIS A 168 -21.26 -12.91 26.41
N GLY A 169 -22.18 -11.93 26.28
CA GLY A 169 -22.45 -10.95 27.34
C GLY A 169 -21.27 -10.01 27.65
N VAL A 170 -20.28 -9.90 26.75
CA VAL A 170 -19.10 -9.05 26.96
C VAL A 170 -19.43 -7.62 26.52
N LEU A 171 -19.63 -6.72 27.50
CA LEU A 171 -20.01 -5.32 27.26
C LEU A 171 -18.84 -4.44 26.81
N GLU A 172 -17.64 -4.74 27.33
CA GLU A 172 -16.40 -4.03 26.99
C GLU A 172 -15.41 -5.04 26.42
N VAL A 173 -15.14 -4.90 25.12
CA VAL A 173 -14.03 -5.62 24.48
C VAL A 173 -12.85 -4.65 24.48
N PRO A 174 -11.68 -5.04 25.02
CA PRO A 174 -10.47 -4.23 24.93
C PRO A 174 -10.23 -3.80 23.49
N ASP A 175 -9.71 -2.58 23.29
CA ASP A 175 -9.48 -2.05 21.95
C ASP A 175 -8.65 -3.06 21.16
N LEU A 176 -9.08 -3.37 19.94
CA LEU A 176 -8.54 -4.47 19.13
C LEU A 176 -7.04 -4.39 18.87
N LEU A 177 -6.44 -3.22 19.13
CA LEU A 177 -4.99 -3.01 19.02
C LEU A 177 -4.19 -3.87 20.00
N ASP A 178 -4.79 -4.32 21.10
CA ASP A 178 -4.13 -5.15 22.13
C ASP A 178 -4.41 -6.67 21.99
N LEU A 179 -5.26 -7.07 21.05
CA LEU A 179 -5.55 -8.49 20.82
C LEU A 179 -4.61 -9.03 19.75
N ASP A 180 -3.88 -10.10 20.08
CA ASP A 180 -3.06 -10.91 19.17
C ASP A 180 -3.93 -11.53 18.06
N TYR A 181 -4.37 -10.71 17.11
CA TYR A 181 -5.03 -11.19 15.91
C TYR A 181 -3.97 -11.75 14.97
N HIS A 182 -4.09 -13.04 14.70
CA HIS A 182 -3.46 -13.63 13.52
C HIS A 182 -4.19 -13.09 12.27
N TYR A 183 -3.75 -11.93 11.80
CA TYR A 183 -4.10 -11.46 10.46
C TYR A 183 -3.59 -12.49 9.47
N THR A 184 -4.49 -13.18 8.76
CA THR A 184 -4.12 -13.88 7.54
C THR A 184 -4.10 -12.83 6.44
N PRO A 185 -2.93 -12.47 5.88
CA PRO A 185 -2.88 -11.49 4.81
C PRO A 185 -3.82 -11.90 3.69
N SER A 186 -4.80 -11.05 3.41
CA SER A 186 -5.51 -11.09 2.14
C SER A 186 -4.45 -10.96 1.05
N ASP A 187 -4.46 -11.82 0.04
CA ASP A 187 -3.49 -11.83 -1.08
C ASP A 187 -3.42 -10.50 -1.87
N ASP A 188 -4.32 -9.56 -1.59
CA ASP A 188 -4.33 -8.20 -2.13
C ASP A 188 -3.87 -7.17 -1.08
N THR A 189 -2.57 -7.17 -0.77
CA THR A 189 -1.92 -6.21 0.15
C THR A 189 -1.55 -4.91 -0.54
N THR A 190 -2.19 -4.54 -1.64
CA THR A 190 -1.85 -3.34 -2.42
C THR A 190 -2.02 -2.08 -1.57
N THR A 191 -0.92 -1.49 -1.03
CA THR A 191 -0.91 -0.21 -0.29
C THR A 191 -1.80 0.83 -1.00
N PRO A 192 -2.83 1.35 -0.35
CA PRO A 192 -3.81 2.20 -1.03
C PRO A 192 -3.18 3.49 -1.57
N LEU A 193 -3.80 4.05 -2.61
CA LEU A 193 -3.58 5.44 -2.98
C LEU A 193 -4.38 6.30 -2.02
N TYR A 194 -3.75 7.27 -1.37
CA TYR A 194 -4.41 8.09 -0.37
C TYR A 194 -4.80 9.43 -0.96
N ARG A 195 -6.01 9.88 -0.62
CA ARG A 195 -6.53 11.18 -1.01
C ARG A 195 -6.65 12.04 0.22
N PHE A 196 -5.88 13.13 0.25
CA PHE A 196 -5.91 14.09 1.34
C PHE A 196 -6.75 15.31 0.94
N PHE A 197 -7.70 15.66 1.79
CA PHE A 197 -8.47 16.91 1.67
C PHE A 197 -8.04 17.82 2.82
N PRO A 198 -7.42 18.99 2.54
CA PRO A 198 -7.14 19.94 3.60
C PRO A 198 -8.46 20.39 4.22
N SER A 199 -8.55 20.36 5.55
CA SER A 199 -9.68 20.93 6.29
C SER A 199 -9.83 22.39 5.88
N ALA A 200 -11.04 22.81 5.52
CA ALA A 200 -11.33 24.22 5.24
C ALA A 200 -10.89 25.04 6.46
N ARG A 201 -9.95 25.97 6.25
CA ARG A 201 -9.53 26.94 7.26
C ARG A 201 -10.62 27.96 7.50
#